data_AF-A0A9C6TKC4-F1
#
_entry.id   AF-A0A9C6TKC4-F1
#
_cell.length_a   1.000
_cell.length_b   1.000
_cell.length_c   1.000
_cell.angle_alpha   90.00
_cell.angle_beta   90.00
_cell.angle_gamma   90.00
#
_symmetry.space_group_name_H-M   'P 1'
#
loop_
_entity.id
_entity.type
_entity.pdbx_description
1 polymer ?
#
loop_
_entity_poly.entity_id
_entity_poly.type
_entity_poly.pdbx_seq_one_letter_code
_entity_poly.pdbx_strand_id
1 'polypeptide(L)'
;MNNSGPLRTVITGAGIILGGIAALNLASTVTLKTISFVSEKKRKKTALPCMACRGKGFYICKLCKGNATISWSPMVQRCLNCLGKGYD
;
A
#
# COMPACT_ATOMS: atom_id res chain seq x y z
N MET A 1 35.83 2.48 -45.03
CA MET A 1 35.46 2.64 -43.61
C MET A 1 34.09 3.29 -43.50
N ASN A 2 33.38 3.01 -42.39
CA ASN A 2 32.07 3.52 -41.95
C ASN A 2 30.79 2.83 -42.48
N ASN A 3 30.47 1.68 -41.86
CA ASN A 3 29.09 1.18 -41.77
C ASN A 3 28.46 1.66 -40.44
N SER A 4 28.08 2.94 -40.40
CA SER A 4 27.55 3.61 -39.20
C SER A 4 26.05 3.39 -38.95
N GLY A 5 25.34 2.76 -39.90
CA GLY A 5 23.90 2.46 -39.82
C GLY A 5 23.51 1.48 -38.70
N PRO A 6 24.07 0.26 -38.64
CA PRO A 6 23.64 -0.75 -37.66
C PRO A 6 23.99 -0.36 -36.22
N LEU A 7 25.10 0.33 -36.01
CA LEU A 7 25.51 0.80 -34.69
C LEU A 7 24.53 1.85 -34.13
N ARG A 8 24.03 2.75 -34.98
CA ARG A 8 23.01 3.74 -34.59
C ARG A 8 21.70 3.08 -34.19
N THR A 9 21.29 2.04 -34.91
CA THR A 9 20.05 1.30 -34.61
C THR A 9 20.13 0.60 -33.25
N VAL A 10 21.27 -0.03 -32.94
CA VAL A 10 21.50 -0.69 -31.65
C VAL A 10 21.50 0.31 -30.50
N ILE A 11 22.18 1.46 -30.66
CA ILE A 11 22.22 2.51 -29.62
C ILE A 11 20.82 3.08 -29.38
N THR A 12 20.06 3.34 -30.43
CA THR A 12 18.72 3.93 -30.33
C THR A 12 17.75 2.96 -29.67
N GLY A 13 17.78 1.67 -30.06
CA GLY A 13 16.96 0.63 -29.44
C GLY A 13 17.30 0.43 -27.96
N ALA A 14 18.58 0.38 -27.62
CA ALA A 14 19.03 0.25 -26.23
C ALA A 14 18.58 1.45 -25.37
N GLY A 15 18.68 2.67 -25.91
CA GLY A 15 18.22 3.88 -25.23
C GLY A 15 16.71 3.87 -24.92
N ILE A 16 15.89 3.40 -25.85
CA ILE A 16 14.43 3.30 -25.67
C ILE A 16 14.09 2.29 -24.56
N ILE A 17 14.72 1.11 -24.57
CA ILE A 17 14.44 0.08 -23.58
C ILE A 17 14.88 0.52 -22.18
N LEU A 18 16.10 1.04 -22.05
CA LEU A 18 16.62 1.50 -20.75
C LEU A 18 15.82 2.70 -20.22
N GLY A 19 15.46 3.65 -21.09
CA GLY A 19 14.59 4.76 -20.73
C GLY A 19 13.21 4.30 -20.27
N GLY A 20 12.61 3.32 -20.96
CA GLY A 20 11.32 2.73 -20.59
C GLY A 20 11.35 2.03 -19.23
N ILE A 21 12.37 1.21 -18.97
CA ILE A 21 12.53 0.52 -17.67
C ILE A 21 12.70 1.55 -16.55
N ALA A 22 13.53 2.58 -16.75
CA ALA A 22 13.74 3.63 -15.76
C ALA A 22 12.43 4.37 -15.44
N ALA A 23 11.65 4.74 -16.47
CA ALA A 23 10.36 5.40 -16.31
C ALA A 23 9.35 4.52 -15.54
N LEU A 24 9.27 3.22 -15.84
CA LEU A 24 8.37 2.28 -15.16
C LEU A 24 8.70 2.12 -13.67
N ASN A 25 9.99 2.03 -13.31
CA ASN A 25 10.42 1.92 -11.92
C ASN A 25 10.09 3.20 -11.13
N LEU A 26 10.28 4.37 -11.74
CA LEU A 26 9.93 5.65 -11.15
C LEU A 26 8.42 5.78 -10.94
N ALA A 27 7.63 5.49 -11.97
CA ALA A 27 6.17 5.54 -11.92
C ALA A 27 5.61 4.58 -10.85
N SER A 28 6.15 3.37 -10.75
CA SER A 28 5.75 2.39 -9.74
C SER A 28 6.01 2.89 -8.32
N THR A 29 7.17 3.50 -8.09
CA THR A 29 7.53 4.03 -6.76
C THR A 29 6.62 5.18 -6.34
N VAL A 30 6.33 6.11 -7.25
CA VAL A 30 5.42 7.24 -6.99
C VAL A 30 4.01 6.73 -6.72
N THR A 31 3.53 5.78 -7.53
CA THR A 31 2.20 5.20 -7.38
C THR A 31 2.06 4.43 -6.06
N LEU A 32 3.06 3.65 -5.65
CA LEU A 32 3.03 2.96 -4.36
C LEU A 32 3.05 3.92 -3.18
N LYS A 33 3.82 5.02 -3.27
CA LYS A 33 3.83 6.07 -2.24
C LYS A 33 2.45 6.67 -2.09
N THR A 34 1.80 7.08 -3.18
CA THR A 34 0.47 7.71 -3.09
C THR A 34 -0.59 6.76 -2.54
N ILE A 35 -0.60 5.50 -2.97
CA ILE A 35 -1.52 4.47 -2.44
C ILE A 35 -1.26 4.24 -0.95
N SER A 36 0.01 4.17 -0.53
CA SER A 36 0.38 3.96 0.88
C SER A 36 -0.03 5.13 1.77
N PHE A 37 0.11 6.38 1.32
CA PHE A 37 -0.31 7.56 2.11
C PHE A 37 -1.82 7.62 2.30
N VAL A 38 -2.59 7.28 1.26
CA VAL A 38 -4.06 7.19 1.35
C VAL A 38 -4.45 6.04 2.27
N SER A 39 -3.82 4.87 2.10
CA SER A 39 -4.05 3.70 2.93
C SER A 39 -3.71 3.95 4.40
N GLU A 40 -2.59 4.61 4.71
CA GLU A 40 -2.19 4.97 6.08
C GLU A 40 -3.17 5.94 6.74
N LYS A 41 -3.67 6.95 6.02
CA LYS A 41 -4.67 7.88 6.56
C LYS A 41 -6.01 7.19 6.84
N LYS A 42 -6.44 6.29 5.95
CA LYS A 42 -7.66 5.50 6.16
C LYS A 42 -7.48 4.52 7.32
N ARG A 43 -6.33 3.86 7.40
CA ARG A 43 -5.99 2.90 8.46
C ARG A 43 -5.89 3.54 9.83
N LYS A 44 -5.30 4.73 9.98
CA LYS A 44 -5.31 5.46 11.27
C LYS A 44 -6.73 5.76 11.77
N LYS A 45 -7.70 5.89 10.87
CA LYS A 45 -9.11 6.08 11.25
C LYS A 45 -9.80 4.79 11.68
N THR A 46 -9.39 3.62 11.17
CA THR A 46 -10.08 2.32 11.35
C THR A 46 -9.34 1.32 12.24
N ALA A 47 -8.04 1.45 12.46
CA ALA A 47 -7.29 0.62 13.42
C ALA A 47 -6.11 1.39 14.05
N LEU A 48 -5.79 1.08 15.30
CA LEU A 48 -4.55 1.59 15.91
C LEU A 48 -3.34 0.97 15.18
N PRO A 49 -2.37 1.78 14.72
CA PRO A 49 -1.17 1.26 14.10
C PRO A 49 -0.33 0.49 15.14
N CYS A 50 0.02 -0.76 14.82
CA CYS A 50 0.94 -1.52 15.66
C CYS A 50 2.34 -0.89 15.63
N MET A 51 2.87 -0.54 16.82
CA MET A 51 4.23 -0.01 16.99
C MET A 51 5.30 -1.01 16.57
N ALA A 52 5.12 -2.30 16.88
CA ALA A 52 6.07 -3.34 16.52
C ALA A 52 6.15 -3.57 14.99
N CYS A 53 4.99 -3.58 14.32
CA CYS A 53 4.93 -3.80 12.87
C CYS A 53 5.17 -2.52 12.06
N ARG A 54 5.32 -1.35 12.70
CA ARG A 54 5.38 -0.02 12.05
C ARG A 54 4.34 0.19 10.96
N GLY A 55 3.10 -0.22 11.21
CA GLY A 55 2.04 -0.09 10.21
C GLY A 55 2.22 -0.98 8.97
N LYS A 56 2.92 -2.12 9.05
CA LYS A 56 2.94 -3.14 7.97
C LYS A 56 1.76 -4.11 8.05
N GLY A 57 1.14 -4.28 9.23
CA GLY A 57 0.00 -5.19 9.46
C GLY A 57 -1.06 -4.58 10.39
N PHE A 58 -2.33 -4.90 10.15
CA PHE A 58 -3.45 -4.59 11.05
C PHE A 58 -3.88 -5.92 11.64
N TYR A 59 -4.10 -5.95 12.95
CA TYR A 59 -4.56 -7.16 13.61
C TYR A 59 -6.07 -7.04 13.79
N ILE A 60 -6.82 -8.02 13.27
CA ILE A 60 -8.27 -8.08 13.46
C ILE A 60 -8.56 -8.27 14.95
N CYS A 61 -9.42 -7.42 15.49
CA CYS A 61 -9.81 -7.48 16.90
C CYS A 61 -10.37 -8.87 17.24
N LYS A 62 -9.72 -9.65 18.11
CA LYS A 62 -10.22 -10.99 18.49
C LYS A 62 -11.61 -10.93 19.13
N LEU A 63 -11.92 -9.83 19.83
CA LEU A 63 -13.15 -9.67 20.59
C LEU A 63 -14.37 -9.35 19.72
N CYS A 64 -14.31 -8.28 18.92
CA CYS A 64 -15.43 -7.90 18.05
C CYS A 64 -15.36 -8.49 16.64
N LYS A 65 -14.33 -9.29 16.34
CA LYS A 65 -14.00 -9.75 14.98
C LYS A 65 -14.14 -8.61 13.96
N GLY A 66 -13.71 -7.42 14.37
CA GLY A 66 -13.75 -6.16 13.63
C GLY A 66 -15.10 -5.56 13.24
N ASN A 67 -16.22 -6.02 13.79
CA ASN A 67 -17.53 -5.37 13.63
C ASN A 67 -17.68 -4.07 14.46
N ALA A 68 -16.60 -3.52 15.02
CA ALA A 68 -16.55 -2.37 15.96
C ALA A 68 -17.38 -2.50 17.27
N THR A 69 -18.29 -3.47 17.32
CA THR A 69 -19.32 -3.67 18.33
C THR A 69 -19.36 -5.15 18.74
N ILE A 70 -19.90 -5.43 19.91
CA ILE A 70 -19.93 -6.76 20.50
C ILE A 70 -21.32 -7.37 20.29
N SER A 71 -21.47 -8.32 19.36
CA SER A 71 -22.78 -8.85 18.98
C SER A 71 -23.33 -9.93 19.90
N TRP A 72 -22.47 -10.59 20.70
CA TRP A 72 -22.89 -11.65 21.61
C TRP A 72 -23.56 -11.11 22.88
N SER A 73 -23.45 -9.80 23.15
CA SER A 73 -24.10 -9.17 24.29
C SER A 73 -25.53 -8.76 23.93
N PRO A 74 -26.53 -8.95 24.82
CA PRO A 74 -27.91 -8.51 24.60
C PRO A 74 -28.06 -7.01 24.29
N MET A 75 -27.05 -6.22 24.67
CA MET A 75 -26.97 -4.80 24.34
C MET A 75 -25.79 -4.55 23.42
N VAL A 76 -26.04 -3.86 22.30
CA VAL A 76 -25.01 -3.47 21.35
C VAL A 76 -24.07 -2.48 22.03
N GLN A 77 -22.87 -2.96 22.36
CA GLN A 77 -21.84 -2.16 23.02
C GLN A 77 -20.65 -1.95 22.09
N ARG A 78 -20.01 -0.77 22.21
CA ARG A 78 -18.78 -0.46 21.48
C ARG A 78 -17.65 -1.36 21.98
N CYS A 79 -16.86 -1.92 21.08
CA CYS A 79 -15.71 -2.74 21.45
C CYS A 79 -14.60 -1.86 22.06
N LEU A 80 -14.40 -1.98 23.38
CA LEU A 80 -13.40 -1.19 24.10
C LEU A 80 -11.97 -1.52 23.66
N ASN A 81 -11.69 -2.79 23.36
CA ASN A 81 -10.37 -3.26 22.93
C ASN A 81 -9.90 -2.62 21.61
N CYS A 82 -10.85 -2.19 20.78
CA CYS A 82 -10.57 -1.55 19.49
C CYS A 82 -11.15 -0.13 19.42
N LEU A 83 -11.60 0.43 20.56
CA LEU A 83 -12.19 1.77 20.70
C LEU A 83 -13.35 2.06 19.72
N GLY A 84 -14.07 1.02 19.27
CA GLY A 84 -15.10 1.14 18.23
C GLY A 84 -14.58 1.40 16.82
N LYS A 85 -13.29 1.20 16.58
CA LYS A 85 -12.67 1.23 15.26
C LYS A 85 -12.70 -0.20 14.72
N GLY A 86 -13.74 -0.51 13.96
CA GLY A 86 -13.87 -1.79 13.25
C GLY A 86 -12.96 -1.85 12.02
N TYR A 87 -12.95 -2.99 11.33
CA TYR A 87 -12.49 -3.01 9.94
C TYR A 87 -13.70 -2.77 9.03
N ASP A 88 -13.51 -1.96 7.99
CA ASP A 88 -14.42 -1.81 6.86
C ASP A 88 -14.29 -2.95 5.85
#